data_AF-A0A409WU76-F1
#
_entry.id   AF-A0A409WU76-F1
#
_cell.length_a   1.000
_cell.length_b   1.000
_cell.length_c   1.000
_cell.angle_alpha   90.00
_cell.angle_beta   90.00
_cell.angle_gamma   90.00
#
_symmetry.space_group_name_H-M   'P 1'
#
loop_
_entity.id
_entity.type
_entity.pdbx_description
1 polymer ?
#
loop_
_entity_poly.entity_id
_entity_poly.type
_entity_poly.pdbx_seq_one_letter_code
_entity_poly.pdbx_strand_id
1 'polypeptide(L)'
;MKQRYDPVREAAAIYTPPKSTAQEPTSDIIDISLFKRLNDLIHIPCIARNCGTIINTDDPNALIKHMELDHFECAHNRHPRVMVAYCLDFACPFQCRQGYAAFGELDEHIRSKHWQLDVLVCSICSMNITNGEEGAKEHVLKEHPGKKIK
;
A
#
# COMPACT_ATOMS: atom_id res chain seq x y z
N MET A 1 48.75 -28.24 -4.85
CA MET A 1 47.98 -27.09 -4.32
C MET A 1 46.88 -27.64 -3.43
N LYS A 2 46.82 -27.26 -2.15
CA LYS A 2 45.75 -27.70 -1.24
C LYS A 2 44.53 -26.80 -1.48
N GLN A 3 43.41 -27.40 -1.85
CA GLN A 3 42.14 -26.71 -2.05
C GLN A 3 41.73 -26.05 -0.72
N ARG A 4 41.47 -24.74 -0.72
CA ARG A 4 41.01 -24.03 0.47
C ARG A 4 39.58 -24.47 0.78
N TYR A 5 39.36 -24.86 2.03
CA TYR A 5 38.04 -25.18 2.57
C TYR A 5 37.13 -23.95 2.50
N ASP A 6 35.96 -24.10 1.88
CA ASP A 6 34.92 -23.07 1.77
C ASP A 6 33.64 -23.57 2.45
N PRO A 7 33.40 -23.22 3.72
CA PRO A 7 32.26 -23.71 4.49
C PRO A 7 30.91 -23.28 3.92
N VAL A 8 30.85 -22.20 3.14
CA VAL A 8 29.61 -21.72 2.53
C VAL A 8 29.17 -22.65 1.40
N ARG A 9 30.15 -23.16 0.65
CA ARG A 9 29.89 -24.06 -0.48
C ARG A 9 29.40 -25.44 -0.05
N GLU A 10 29.88 -25.95 1.08
CA GLU A 10 29.35 -27.20 1.67
C GLU A 10 27.96 -27.00 2.28
N ALA A 11 27.70 -25.86 2.95
CA ALA A 11 26.38 -25.57 3.52
C ALA A 11 25.27 -25.52 2.46
N ALA A 12 25.56 -24.99 1.27
CA ALA A 12 24.61 -24.96 0.15
C ALA A 12 24.30 -26.35 -0.44
N ALA A 13 25.20 -27.34 -0.29
CA ALA A 13 24.99 -28.69 -0.81
C ALA A 13 24.05 -29.54 0.07
N ILE A 14 23.87 -29.17 1.33
CA ILE A 14 23.06 -29.92 2.32
C ILE A 14 21.70 -29.25 2.52
N TYR A 15 21.55 -27.99 2.11
CA TYR A 15 20.27 -27.28 2.20
C TYR A 15 19.28 -27.84 1.19
N THR A 16 18.41 -28.73 1.66
CA THR A 16 17.16 -29.04 0.98
C THR A 16 16.14 -28.04 1.50
N PRO A 17 15.64 -27.09 0.69
CA PRO A 17 14.59 -26.20 1.13
C PRO A 17 13.43 -27.05 1.67
N PRO A 18 12.83 -26.70 2.82
CA PRO A 18 11.63 -27.39 3.26
C PRO A 18 10.64 -27.34 2.09
N LYS A 19 10.13 -28.51 1.68
CA LYS A 19 9.05 -28.59 0.71
C LYS A 19 7.97 -27.63 1.20
N SER A 20 7.76 -26.55 0.46
CA SER A 20 6.69 -25.60 0.75
C SER A 20 5.39 -26.40 0.70
N THR A 21 4.90 -26.80 1.87
CA THR A 21 3.53 -27.24 2.03
C THR A 21 2.69 -25.98 1.92
N ALA A 22 2.55 -25.46 0.71
CA ALA A 22 1.40 -24.67 0.36
C ALA A 22 0.21 -25.60 0.63
N GLN A 23 -0.37 -25.48 1.83
CA GLN A 23 -1.65 -26.08 2.11
C GLN A 23 -2.60 -25.53 1.06
N GLU A 24 -3.03 -26.38 0.14
CA GLU A 24 -4.13 -26.05 -0.74
C GLU A 24 -5.30 -25.68 0.16
N PRO A 25 -5.86 -24.46 0.07
CA PRO A 25 -7.06 -24.12 0.82
C PRO A 25 -8.18 -25.02 0.30
N THR A 26 -8.42 -26.11 1.02
CA THR A 26 -9.46 -27.12 0.77
C THR A 26 -10.85 -26.58 1.09
N SER A 27 -10.97 -25.33 1.55
CA SER A 27 -12.28 -24.68 1.64
C SER A 27 -12.73 -24.22 0.24
N ASP A 28 -13.94 -24.63 -0.14
CA ASP A 28 -14.64 -24.08 -1.30
C ASP A 28 -15.10 -22.64 -1.06
N ILE A 29 -14.92 -22.13 0.16
CA ILE A 29 -15.27 -20.79 0.59
C ILE A 29 -13.97 -19.98 0.77
N ILE A 30 -13.91 -18.83 0.10
CA ILE A 30 -12.85 -17.82 0.20
C ILE A 30 -13.40 -16.65 0.99
N ASP A 31 -12.69 -16.29 2.06
CA ASP A 31 -12.96 -15.09 2.82
C ASP A 31 -11.99 -14.00 2.36
N ILE A 32 -12.51 -12.99 1.64
CA ILE A 32 -11.69 -11.90 1.06
C ILE A 32 -11.06 -11.05 2.16
N SER A 33 -11.66 -11.02 3.36
CA SER A 33 -11.07 -10.33 4.51
C SER A 33 -9.73 -10.94 4.97
N LEU A 34 -9.43 -12.17 4.54
CA LEU A 34 -8.14 -12.84 4.79
C LEU A 34 -7.07 -12.47 3.76
N PHE A 35 -7.40 -11.73 2.71
CA PHE A 35 -6.40 -11.28 1.73
C PHE A 35 -5.50 -10.25 2.41
N LYS A 36 -4.19 -10.46 2.29
CA LYS A 36 -3.21 -9.53 2.85
C LYS A 36 -3.19 -8.27 1.99
N ARG A 37 -2.98 -7.09 2.57
CA ARG A 37 -2.66 -5.92 1.76
C ARG A 37 -1.24 -6.10 1.23
N LEU A 38 -1.00 -5.65 0.00
CA LEU A 38 0.36 -5.61 -0.54
C LEU A 38 1.23 -4.70 0.32
N ASN A 39 0.63 -3.63 0.81
CA ASN A 39 1.26 -2.69 1.70
C ASN A 39 0.48 -2.59 3.01
N ASP A 40 0.92 -3.36 4.01
CA ASP A 40 0.44 -3.26 5.40
C ASP A 40 1.02 -2.03 6.13
N LEU A 41 1.68 -1.10 5.42
CA LEU A 41 2.41 0.00 6.03
C LEU A 41 1.49 0.85 6.92
N ILE A 42 1.74 0.71 8.22
CA ILE A 42 1.26 1.53 9.32
C ILE A 42 1.80 2.96 9.19
N HIS A 43 2.88 3.17 8.43
CA HIS A 43 3.68 4.40 8.39
C HIS A 43 3.44 5.19 7.09
N ILE A 44 2.48 6.11 7.12
CA ILE A 44 2.13 6.95 5.99
C ILE A 44 2.80 8.33 6.16
N PRO A 45 3.81 8.70 5.35
CA PRO A 45 4.41 10.03 5.45
C PRO A 45 3.41 11.10 4.99
N CYS A 46 3.32 12.19 5.74
CA CYS A 46 2.53 13.34 5.34
C CYS A 46 3.02 13.89 3.99
N ILE A 47 2.07 14.20 3.12
CA ILE A 47 2.33 14.64 1.75
C ILE A 47 2.63 16.15 1.68
N ALA A 48 2.32 16.91 2.73
CA ALA A 48 2.61 18.33 2.81
C ALA A 48 4.13 18.58 2.85
N ARG A 49 4.59 19.54 2.05
CA ARG A 49 6.01 19.90 1.99
C ARG A 49 6.48 20.33 3.38
N ASN A 50 7.61 19.77 3.81
CA ASN A 50 8.28 20.09 5.07
C ASN A 50 7.49 19.76 6.35
N CYS A 51 6.38 19.02 6.27
CA CYS A 51 5.71 18.51 7.46
C CYS A 51 6.56 17.42 8.13
N GLY A 52 6.97 16.40 7.36
CA GLY A 52 7.83 15.31 7.85
C GLY A 52 7.16 14.37 8.86
N THR A 53 5.90 14.62 9.24
CA THR A 53 5.13 13.76 10.12
C THR A 53 4.89 12.41 9.46
N ILE A 54 5.14 11.33 10.21
CA ILE A 54 4.78 9.97 9.81
C ILE A 54 3.52 9.60 10.59
N ILE A 55 2.46 9.31 9.86
CA ILE A 55 1.14 8.97 10.39
C ILE A 55 1.14 7.46 10.62
N ASN A 56 1.12 7.08 11.90
CA ASN A 56 1.26 5.70 12.36
C ASN A 56 -0.09 5.16 12.82
N THR A 57 -0.84 4.54 11.93
CA THR A 57 -2.23 4.16 12.22
C THR A 57 -2.77 3.13 11.24
N ASP A 58 -3.68 2.30 11.74
CA ASP A 58 -4.51 1.38 10.97
C ASP A 58 -5.73 2.09 10.34
N ASP A 59 -6.11 3.27 10.85
CA ASP A 59 -7.17 4.09 10.27
C ASP A 59 -6.78 4.61 8.86
N PRO A 60 -7.45 4.15 7.78
CA PRO A 60 -7.17 4.58 6.43
C PRO A 60 -7.44 6.07 6.19
N ASN A 61 -8.22 6.73 7.06
CA ASN A 61 -8.57 8.14 6.94
C ASN A 61 -7.66 9.05 7.78
N ALA A 62 -6.67 8.52 8.48
CA ALA A 62 -5.85 9.33 9.36
C ALA A 62 -4.99 10.35 8.62
N LEU A 63 -4.58 10.08 7.38
CA LEU A 63 -3.96 11.10 6.55
C LEU A 63 -4.95 12.24 6.33
N ILE A 64 -6.17 11.96 5.88
CA ILE A 64 -7.18 12.99 5.62
C ILE A 64 -7.39 13.83 6.88
N LYS A 65 -7.56 13.20 8.04
CA LYS A 65 -7.71 13.90 9.33
C LYS A 65 -6.49 14.76 9.68
N HIS A 66 -5.28 14.26 9.50
CA HIS A 66 -4.05 15.04 9.70
C HIS A 66 -4.02 16.25 8.75
N MET A 67 -4.40 16.06 7.49
CA MET A 67 -4.45 17.13 6.50
C MET A 67 -5.52 18.17 6.84
N GLU A 68 -6.67 17.74 7.34
CA GLU A 68 -7.76 18.60 7.81
C GLU A 68 -7.42 19.38 9.09
N LEU A 69 -6.61 18.81 9.99
CA LEU A 69 -6.27 19.44 11.27
C LEU A 69 -5.02 20.31 11.20
N ASP A 70 -4.00 19.86 10.48
CA ASP A 70 -2.67 20.48 10.49
C ASP A 70 -2.40 21.32 9.23
N HIS A 71 -3.19 21.18 8.16
CA HIS A 71 -2.94 21.82 6.86
C HIS A 71 -4.15 22.50 6.20
N PHE A 72 -5.34 22.46 6.81
CA PHE A 72 -6.60 22.94 6.20
C PHE A 72 -6.77 24.46 6.19
N GLU A 73 -6.03 25.19 7.04
CA GLU A 73 -5.98 26.66 6.96
C GLU A 73 -5.05 27.12 5.83
N CYS A 74 -5.46 26.92 4.58
CA CYS A 74 -4.95 27.72 3.47
C CYS A 74 -6.09 28.34 2.67
N ALA A 75 -6.76 29.29 3.33
CA ALA A 75 -7.61 30.27 2.69
C ALA A 75 -6.73 31.24 1.90
N HIS A 76 -6.50 30.98 0.61
CA HIS A 76 -6.06 32.08 -0.24
C HIS A 76 -7.17 33.13 -0.28
N ASN A 77 -6.90 34.29 0.32
CA ASN A 77 -7.07 35.57 -0.36
C ASN A 77 -6.32 36.65 0.42
N ARG A 78 -5.10 36.98 -0.04
CA ARG A 78 -4.18 38.04 0.45
C ARG A 78 -3.33 37.64 1.67
N HIS A 79 -2.08 37.27 1.45
CA HIS A 79 -1.03 37.56 2.43
C HIS A 79 0.22 38.11 1.76
N PRO A 80 0.47 39.43 1.88
CA PRO A 80 1.82 39.95 1.80
C PRO A 80 2.53 39.63 3.12
N ARG A 81 3.61 38.85 3.03
CA ARG A 81 4.68 38.74 4.04
C ARG A 81 4.28 38.28 5.45
N VAL A 82 4.02 36.98 5.65
CA VAL A 82 4.47 36.27 6.88
C VAL A 82 4.80 34.82 6.52
N MET A 83 5.85 34.29 7.14
CA MET A 83 6.50 33.03 6.82
C MET A 83 5.63 31.78 7.12
N VAL A 84 5.44 30.99 6.05
CA VAL A 84 5.28 29.52 5.99
C VAL A 84 4.03 28.86 6.61
N ALA A 85 2.85 29.23 6.11
CA ALA A 85 1.77 28.26 5.93
C ALA A 85 1.88 27.70 4.50
N TYR A 86 2.21 26.42 4.34
CA TYR A 86 2.29 25.78 3.03
C TYR A 86 0.88 25.43 2.58
N CYS A 87 0.34 26.15 1.60
CA CYS A 87 -0.87 25.69 0.94
C CYS A 87 -0.58 24.37 0.23
N LEU A 88 -1.45 23.38 0.43
CA LEU A 88 -1.44 22.23 -0.44
C LEU A 88 -1.85 22.68 -1.84
N ASP A 89 -0.87 22.77 -2.72
CA ASP A 89 -1.14 22.50 -4.12
C ASP A 89 -1.79 21.11 -4.15
N PHE A 90 -3.00 20.98 -4.70
CA PHE A 90 -3.65 19.68 -4.91
C PHE A 90 -2.95 18.91 -6.04
N ALA A 91 -1.64 18.75 -5.91
CA ALA A 91 -0.76 18.10 -6.83
C ALA A 91 0.01 16.99 -6.11
N CYS A 92 0.14 15.86 -6.79
CA CYS A 92 0.97 14.73 -6.41
C CYS A 92 2.40 15.21 -6.07
N PRO A 93 2.88 15.03 -4.83
CA PRO A 93 4.22 15.45 -4.42
C PRO A 93 5.32 14.55 -5.00
N PHE A 94 4.95 13.38 -5.54
CA PHE A 94 5.85 12.45 -6.19
C PHE A 94 6.20 12.91 -7.61
N GLN A 95 7.02 12.12 -8.31
CA GLN A 95 7.47 12.41 -9.66
C GLN A 95 6.34 12.58 -10.68
N CYS A 96 5.14 12.09 -10.36
CA CYS A 96 3.98 12.15 -11.24
C CYS A 96 3.43 13.56 -11.45
N ARG A 97 3.55 14.43 -10.43
CA ARG A 97 3.11 15.85 -10.43
C ARG A 97 1.71 16.09 -11.01
N GLN A 98 0.83 15.09 -11.00
CA GLN A 98 -0.55 15.22 -11.43
C GLN A 98 -1.31 16.16 -10.50
N GLY A 99 -2.12 17.06 -11.05
CA GLY A 99 -2.99 17.97 -10.32
C GLY A 99 -4.42 17.44 -10.23
N TYR A 100 -5.12 17.83 -9.18
CA TYR A 100 -6.47 17.37 -8.83
C TYR A 100 -7.37 18.55 -8.47
N ALA A 101 -8.68 18.38 -8.65
CA ALA A 101 -9.66 19.43 -8.33
C ALA A 101 -9.97 19.47 -6.83
N ALA A 102 -9.79 18.36 -6.13
CA ALA A 102 -10.03 18.24 -4.70
C ALA A 102 -8.97 17.39 -4.00
N PHE A 103 -8.80 17.62 -2.69
CA PHE A 103 -7.90 16.83 -1.86
C PHE A 103 -8.26 15.33 -1.85
N GLY A 104 -9.55 14.98 -1.85
CA GLY A 104 -9.98 13.58 -1.89
C GLY A 104 -9.50 12.82 -3.13
N GLU A 105 -9.45 13.48 -4.29
CA GLU A 105 -8.93 12.88 -5.53
C GLU A 105 -7.40 12.70 -5.47
N LEU A 106 -6.68 13.66 -4.87
CA LEU A 106 -5.24 13.56 -4.63
C LEU A 106 -4.92 12.42 -3.65
N ASP A 107 -5.68 12.30 -2.56
CA ASP A 107 -5.54 11.22 -1.58
C ASP A 107 -5.75 9.86 -2.24
N GLU A 108 -6.86 9.69 -2.96
CA GLU A 108 -7.15 8.46 -3.71
C GLU A 108 -6.02 8.08 -4.67
N HIS A 109 -5.50 9.07 -5.41
CA HIS A 109 -4.36 8.87 -6.29
C HIS A 109 -3.11 8.39 -5.54
N ILE A 110 -2.74 9.04 -4.44
CA ILE A 110 -1.55 8.68 -3.68
C ILE A 110 -1.70 7.30 -3.05
N ARG A 111 -2.86 7.02 -2.45
CA ARG A 111 -3.17 5.74 -1.81
C ARG A 111 -3.12 4.60 -2.82
N SER A 112 -3.61 4.80 -4.04
CA SER A 112 -3.63 3.76 -5.08
C SER A 112 -2.32 3.62 -5.86
N LYS A 113 -1.66 4.73 -6.22
CA LYS A 113 -0.49 4.73 -7.12
C LYS A 113 0.85 4.69 -6.40
N HIS A 114 0.95 5.31 -5.23
CA HIS A 114 2.22 5.48 -4.53
C HIS A 114 2.33 4.59 -3.31
N TRP A 115 1.26 4.47 -2.53
CA TRP A 115 1.27 3.61 -1.35
C TRP A 115 0.61 2.25 -1.59
N GLN A 116 -0.16 2.07 -2.65
CA GLN A 116 -0.80 0.80 -3.00
C GLN A 116 -1.61 0.20 -1.82
N LEU A 117 -2.25 1.06 -1.04
CA LEU A 117 -3.02 0.64 0.16
C LEU A 117 -4.31 -0.10 -0.21
N ASP A 118 -4.78 0.10 -1.43
CA ASP A 118 -5.93 -0.58 -2.03
C ASP A 118 -5.54 -1.89 -2.72
N VAL A 119 -4.26 -2.27 -2.73
CA VAL A 119 -3.82 -3.50 -3.38
C VAL A 119 -3.89 -4.67 -2.40
N LEU A 120 -4.67 -5.69 -2.76
CA LEU A 120 -4.78 -6.94 -2.03
C LEU A 120 -3.97 -8.05 -2.71
N VAL A 121 -3.48 -9.00 -1.93
CA VAL A 121 -2.78 -10.19 -2.42
C VAL A 121 -3.70 -11.39 -2.29
N CYS A 122 -4.05 -12.00 -3.42
CA CYS A 122 -4.88 -13.20 -3.45
C CYS A 122 -4.22 -14.32 -2.65
N SER A 123 -4.92 -14.89 -1.67
CA SER A 123 -4.37 -16.00 -0.87
C SER A 123 -4.23 -17.31 -1.66
N ILE A 124 -4.90 -17.44 -2.81
CA ILE A 124 -4.87 -18.66 -3.64
C ILE A 124 -3.73 -18.61 -4.65
N CYS A 125 -3.65 -17.55 -5.44
CA CYS A 125 -2.67 -17.44 -6.52
C CYS A 125 -1.57 -16.40 -6.27
N SER A 126 -1.58 -15.72 -5.12
CA SER A 126 -0.61 -14.67 -4.76
C SER A 126 -0.56 -13.50 -5.75
N MET A 127 -1.60 -13.31 -6.57
CA MET A 127 -1.73 -12.18 -7.49
C MET A 127 -2.06 -10.90 -6.74
N ASN A 128 -1.43 -9.80 -7.15
CA ASN A 128 -1.77 -8.45 -6.70
C ASN A 128 -3.04 -7.99 -7.41
N ILE A 129 -4.00 -7.51 -6.63
CA ILE A 129 -5.33 -7.10 -7.07
C ILE A 129 -5.54 -5.65 -6.67
N THR A 130 -5.78 -4.77 -7.64
CA THR A 130 -6.10 -3.35 -7.42
C THR A 130 -7.58 -3.17 -7.08
N ASN A 131 -7.99 -1.98 -6.62
CA ASN A 131 -9.38 -1.64 -6.28
C ASN A 131 -9.92 -2.38 -5.05
N GLY A 132 -9.05 -2.78 -4.13
CA GLY A 132 -9.42 -3.33 -2.83
C GLY A 132 -10.28 -4.58 -2.90
N GLU A 133 -11.28 -4.65 -2.02
CA GLU A 133 -12.15 -5.82 -1.89
C GLU A 133 -13.05 -6.05 -3.11
N GLU A 134 -13.49 -4.98 -3.79
CA GLU A 134 -14.32 -5.09 -4.98
C GLU A 134 -13.54 -5.76 -6.11
N GLY A 135 -12.32 -5.29 -6.38
CA GLY A 135 -11.42 -5.95 -7.32
C GLY A 135 -11.10 -7.39 -6.92
N ALA A 136 -10.98 -7.67 -5.62
CA ALA A 136 -10.76 -9.04 -5.14
C ALA A 136 -11.96 -9.97 -5.39
N LYS A 137 -13.20 -9.47 -5.26
CA LYS A 137 -14.41 -10.22 -5.61
C LYS A 137 -14.42 -10.59 -7.08
N GLU A 138 -14.18 -9.60 -7.94
CA GLU A 138 -14.12 -9.81 -9.40
C GLU A 138 -13.02 -10.80 -9.78
N HIS A 139 -11.83 -10.64 -9.19
CA HIS A 139 -10.70 -11.55 -9.40
C HIS A 139 -11.07 -13.00 -9.03
N VAL A 140 -11.65 -13.22 -7.85
CA VAL A 140 -12.04 -14.57 -7.41
C VAL A 140 -13.08 -15.19 -8.35
N LEU A 141 -14.11 -14.43 -8.74
CA LEU A 141 -15.15 -14.92 -9.63
C LEU A 141 -14.61 -15.31 -11.02
N LYS A 142 -13.60 -14.59 -11.50
CA LYS A 142 -13.05 -14.79 -12.84
C LYS A 142 -11.93 -15.83 -12.88
N GLU A 143 -10.98 -15.76 -11.96
CA GLU A 143 -9.73 -16.53 -11.98
C GLU A 143 -9.81 -17.79 -11.08
N HIS A 144 -10.81 -17.89 -10.19
CA HIS A 144 -11.05 -19.05 -9.32
C HIS A 144 -12.48 -19.60 -9.47
N PRO A 145 -12.87 -20.05 -10.68
CA PRO A 145 -14.21 -20.58 -10.93
C PRO A 145 -14.49 -21.79 -10.04
N GLY A 146 -15.64 -21.79 -9.37
CA GLY A 146 -16.06 -22.86 -8.46
C GLY A 146 -15.76 -22.58 -6.99
N LYS A 147 -14.98 -21.53 -6.68
CA LYS A 147 -14.86 -21.03 -5.31
C LYS A 147 -15.97 -20.03 -4.99
N LYS A 148 -16.52 -20.10 -3.79
CA LYS A 148 -17.56 -19.20 -3.27
C LYS A 148 -16.91 -18.13 -2.41
N ILE A 149 -17.37 -16.90 -2.54
CA ILE A 149 -16.94 -15.79 -1.68
C ILE A 149 -17.85 -15.79 -0.44
N LYS A 150 -17.26 -15.65 0.76
CA LYS A 150 -17.98 -15.46 2.02
C LYS A 150 -18.44 -14.02 2.21
#